data_AF-A0AAV5XEQ3-F1
#
_entry.id   AF-A0AAV5XEQ3-F1
#
_cell.length_a   1.000
_cell.length_b   1.000
_cell.length_c   1.000
_cell.angle_alpha   90.00
_cell.angle_beta   90.00
_cell.angle_gamma   90.00
#
_symmetry.space_group_name_H-M   'P 1'
#
loop_
_entity.id
_entity.type
_entity.pdbx_description
1 polymer ?
#
loop_
_entity_poly.entity_id
_entity_poly.type
_entity_poly.pdbx_seq_one_letter_code
_entity_poly.pdbx_strand_id
1 'polypeptide(L)'
;MLAAFLGLCASGCETVILGTAELPAVYDWTDCYPIDNDLAGQLGFYVDYCADPKWGDRHWGVVAYYAGSSRRDYLAMAWGIWYGPRRSPDLSRLRVLIRLDDGRSFLGASGARPQFTCRADDRGDCVGVAVKLRGADGTTTERVFLGQPPARASTTR
;
A
#
# COMPACT_ATOMS: atom_id res chain seq x y z
N MET A 1 42.15 -34.28 10.12
CA MET A 1 41.00 -35.08 10.56
C MET A 1 39.87 -34.10 10.87
N LEU A 2 38.76 -34.20 10.14
CA LEU A 2 37.64 -33.25 10.09
C LEU A 2 37.04 -32.95 11.47
N ALA A 3 36.88 -31.66 11.81
CA ALA A 3 35.91 -31.22 12.82
C ALA A 3 34.56 -30.98 12.12
N ALA A 4 33.55 -31.68 12.60
CA ALA A 4 32.19 -31.67 12.06
C ALA A 4 31.50 -30.31 12.27
N PHE A 5 30.99 -29.75 11.17
CA PHE A 5 29.98 -28.69 11.17
C PHE A 5 28.61 -29.32 11.43
N LEU A 6 28.08 -29.12 12.64
CA LEU A 6 26.66 -29.20 12.97
C LEU A 6 26.31 -27.77 13.40
N GLY A 7 25.52 -26.99 12.68
CA GLY A 7 24.19 -27.34 12.20
C GLY A 7 23.19 -27.00 13.31
N LEU A 8 22.89 -25.71 13.48
CA LEU A 8 21.71 -25.26 14.21
C LEU A 8 21.19 -23.98 13.55
N CYS A 9 20.05 -24.17 12.88
CA CYS A 9 19.20 -23.18 12.27
C CYS A 9 18.91 -22.03 13.24
N ALA A 10 19.54 -20.88 13.04
CA ALA A 10 18.94 -19.62 13.44
C ALA A 10 18.01 -19.21 12.31
N SER A 11 16.73 -19.51 12.48
CA SER A 11 15.62 -18.93 11.74
C SER A 11 15.87 -17.43 11.55
N GLY A 12 16.02 -17.02 10.30
CA GLY A 12 16.23 -15.64 9.88
C GLY A 12 15.03 -14.77 10.24
N CYS A 13 15.00 -14.33 11.49
CA CYS A 13 14.44 -13.04 11.90
C CYS A 13 15.59 -12.03 11.82
N GLU A 14 16.10 -11.77 10.62
CA GLU A 14 16.85 -10.54 10.38
C GLU A 14 15.83 -9.42 10.20
N THR A 15 15.46 -8.86 11.36
CA THR A 15 15.35 -7.42 11.62
C THR A 15 15.59 -6.50 10.41
N VAL A 16 14.61 -6.41 9.52
CA VAL A 16 14.42 -5.22 8.67
C VAL A 16 13.67 -4.19 9.50
N ILE A 17 14.32 -3.69 10.56
CA ILE A 17 13.92 -2.42 11.19
C ILE A 17 14.80 -1.35 10.55
N LEU A 18 14.47 -1.02 9.30
CA LEU A 18 14.98 0.19 8.67
C LEU A 18 14.15 1.36 9.21
N GLY A 19 14.62 1.94 10.32
CA GLY A 19 14.24 3.29 10.70
C GLY A 19 14.55 4.21 9.52
N THR A 20 13.51 4.79 8.92
CA THR A 20 13.66 5.70 7.79
C THR A 20 12.47 6.62 7.72
N ALA A 21 12.80 7.84 7.29
CA ALA A 21 11.94 8.97 6.98
C ALA A 21 10.57 8.60 6.40
N GLU A 22 9.64 9.54 6.56
CA GLU A 22 8.36 9.59 5.85
C GLU A 22 8.50 8.96 4.46
N LEU A 23 7.68 7.94 4.15
CA LEU A 23 7.77 7.25 2.86
C LEU A 23 7.51 8.32 1.77
N PRO A 24 8.52 8.69 0.97
CA PRO A 24 8.37 9.80 0.05
C PRO A 24 7.31 9.47 -0.98
N ALA A 25 6.63 10.48 -1.50
CA ALA A 25 5.76 10.31 -2.65
C ALA A 25 6.57 9.68 -3.79
N VAL A 26 6.07 8.56 -4.33
CA VAL A 26 6.81 7.77 -5.31
C VAL A 26 6.37 8.18 -6.71
N TYR A 27 7.10 9.13 -7.27
CA TYR A 27 6.77 9.81 -8.53
C TYR A 27 7.19 9.04 -9.79
N ASP A 28 7.92 7.94 -9.66
CA ASP A 28 8.54 7.18 -10.75
C ASP A 28 7.87 5.82 -11.02
N TRP A 29 6.65 5.60 -10.53
CA TRP A 29 5.95 4.32 -10.65
C TRP A 29 5.14 4.24 -11.95
N THR A 30 5.35 3.17 -12.72
CA THR A 30 5.00 3.11 -14.15
C THR A 30 3.80 2.24 -14.48
N ASP A 31 3.59 1.12 -13.78
CA ASP A 31 2.55 0.14 -14.12
C ASP A 31 1.50 0.06 -13.01
N CYS A 32 0.49 0.94 -13.10
CA CYS A 32 -0.59 1.07 -12.14
C CYS A 32 -1.85 0.34 -12.58
N TYR A 33 -2.44 -0.41 -11.65
CA TYR A 33 -3.66 -1.18 -11.84
C TYR A 33 -4.69 -0.72 -10.81
N PRO A 34 -5.90 -0.33 -11.26
CA PRO A 34 -6.92 0.17 -10.36
C PRO A 34 -7.39 -0.92 -9.41
N ILE A 35 -7.67 -0.51 -8.17
CA ILE A 35 -8.36 -1.31 -7.18
C ILE A 35 -9.81 -0.84 -7.14
N ASP A 36 -10.74 -1.78 -7.25
CA ASP A 36 -12.17 -1.49 -7.16
C ASP A 36 -12.48 -0.78 -5.83
N ASN A 37 -12.88 0.48 -5.93
CA ASN A 37 -13.27 1.34 -4.82
C ASN A 37 -14.40 2.28 -5.30
N ASP A 38 -15.48 1.66 -5.77
CA ASP A 38 -16.57 2.31 -6.52
C ASP A 38 -17.15 3.54 -5.80
N LEU A 39 -17.25 3.48 -4.46
CA LEU A 39 -17.76 4.57 -3.64
C LEU A 39 -16.83 5.79 -3.64
N ALA A 40 -15.51 5.57 -3.59
CA ALA A 40 -14.52 6.64 -3.59
C ALA A 40 -14.25 7.18 -5.01
N GLY A 41 -14.33 6.30 -6.02
CA GLY A 41 -14.11 6.65 -7.43
C GLY A 41 -15.08 7.70 -7.95
N GLN A 42 -16.34 7.68 -7.50
CA GLN A 42 -17.34 8.72 -7.84
C GLN A 42 -16.98 10.10 -7.31
N LEU A 43 -16.22 10.16 -6.21
CA LEU A 43 -15.76 11.39 -5.57
C LEU A 43 -14.35 11.78 -6.02
N GLY A 44 -13.84 11.09 -7.05
CA GLY A 44 -12.53 11.32 -7.62
C GLY A 44 -11.38 10.81 -6.75
N PHE A 45 -11.60 9.91 -5.81
CA PHE A 45 -10.50 9.24 -5.10
C PHE A 45 -10.16 7.92 -5.80
N TYR A 46 -8.87 7.71 -6.08
CA TYR A 46 -8.37 6.50 -6.71
C TYR A 46 -7.31 5.82 -5.84
N VAL A 47 -7.30 4.49 -5.90
CA VAL A 47 -6.30 3.65 -5.25
C VAL A 47 -5.82 2.62 -6.26
N ASP A 48 -4.51 2.54 -6.46
CA ASP A 48 -3.91 1.65 -7.44
C ASP A 48 -2.82 0.78 -6.80
N TYR A 49 -2.65 -0.42 -7.32
CA TYR A 49 -1.40 -1.17 -7.21
C TYR A 49 -0.48 -0.71 -8.32
N CYS A 50 0.68 -0.15 -7.97
CA CYS A 50 1.64 0.34 -8.94
C CYS A 50 2.99 -0.37 -8.76
N ALA A 51 3.64 -0.74 -9.86
CA ALA A 51 4.98 -1.32 -9.84
C ALA A 51 6.05 -0.24 -9.66
N ASP A 52 7.06 -0.55 -8.85
CA ASP A 52 8.27 0.27 -8.71
C ASP A 52 9.35 -0.24 -9.68
N PRO A 53 9.73 0.54 -10.71
CA PRO A 53 10.74 0.10 -11.67
C PRO A 53 12.13 -0.07 -11.05
N LYS A 54 12.44 0.60 -9.93
CA LYS A 54 13.74 0.47 -9.25
C LYS A 54 13.93 -0.91 -8.61
N TRP A 55 12.83 -1.63 -8.35
CA TRP A 55 12.86 -2.95 -7.72
C TRP A 55 12.64 -4.08 -8.74
N GLY A 56 12.73 -3.75 -10.04
CA GLY A 56 12.67 -4.70 -11.15
C GLY A 56 11.37 -5.48 -11.20
N ASP A 57 10.23 -4.78 -11.15
CA ASP A 57 8.85 -5.30 -11.29
C ASP A 57 8.39 -6.28 -10.19
N ARG A 58 9.22 -6.54 -9.19
CA ARG A 58 8.94 -7.50 -8.11
C ARG A 58 8.22 -6.88 -6.93
N HIS A 59 8.37 -5.57 -6.75
CA HIS A 59 7.71 -4.83 -5.69
C HIS A 59 6.70 -3.86 -6.26
N TRP A 60 5.61 -3.79 -5.53
CA TRP A 60 4.48 -2.97 -5.82
C TRP A 60 4.21 -2.11 -4.60
N GLY A 61 3.41 -1.09 -4.78
CA GLY A 61 2.73 -0.56 -3.64
C GLY A 61 1.39 0.01 -3.96
N VAL A 62 0.73 0.31 -2.86
CA VAL A 62 -0.63 0.80 -2.82
C VAL A 62 -0.52 2.31 -2.71
N VAL A 63 -0.90 2.99 -3.78
CA VAL A 63 -0.91 4.45 -3.83
C VAL A 63 -2.35 4.94 -3.80
N ALA A 64 -2.59 6.07 -3.15
CA ALA A 64 -3.85 6.77 -3.19
C ALA A 64 -3.66 8.19 -3.72
N TYR A 65 -4.63 8.69 -4.47
CA TYR A 65 -4.60 10.03 -5.03
C TYR A 65 -6.01 10.52 -5.41
N TYR A 66 -6.14 11.83 -5.59
CA TYR A 66 -7.34 12.44 -6.17
C TYR A 66 -7.26 12.56 -7.69
N ALA A 67 -8.42 12.55 -8.36
CA ALA A 67 -8.61 12.79 -9.77
C ALA A 67 -7.90 14.08 -10.20
N GLY A 68 -7.04 13.97 -11.22
CA GLY A 68 -6.28 15.11 -11.72
C GLY A 68 -5.15 15.60 -10.80
N SER A 69 -4.90 14.94 -9.66
CA SER A 69 -3.72 15.20 -8.85
C SER A 69 -2.46 14.62 -9.51
N SER A 70 -1.37 15.39 -9.50
CA SER A 70 -0.03 14.91 -9.83
C SER A 70 0.67 14.28 -8.62
N ARG A 71 0.19 14.55 -7.41
CA ARG A 71 0.71 13.96 -6.16
C ARG A 71 -0.04 12.66 -5.87
N ARG A 72 0.74 11.61 -5.60
CA ARG A 72 0.28 10.29 -5.19
C ARG A 72 0.89 9.98 -3.82
N ASP A 73 0.06 9.63 -2.86
CA ASP A 73 0.49 9.34 -1.50
C ASP A 73 0.52 7.84 -1.25
N TYR A 74 1.54 7.44 -0.51
CA TYR A 74 1.91 6.05 -0.39
C TYR A 74 1.28 5.39 0.84
N LEU A 75 0.40 4.41 0.62
CA LEU A 75 -0.31 3.72 1.70
C LEU A 75 0.45 2.52 2.24
N ALA A 76 1.01 1.69 1.35
CA ALA A 76 1.58 0.39 1.72
C ALA A 76 2.55 -0.19 0.68
N MET A 77 3.54 -0.96 1.16
CA MET A 77 4.39 -1.84 0.34
C MET A 77 3.74 -3.19 0.14
N ALA A 78 3.80 -3.70 -1.07
CA ALA A 78 3.25 -4.98 -1.47
C ALA A 78 4.30 -5.78 -2.27
N TRP A 79 4.49 -7.06 -1.92
CA TRP A 79 5.35 -7.96 -2.67
C TRP A 79 4.76 -9.36 -2.79
N GLY A 80 5.35 -10.17 -3.66
CA GLY A 80 4.77 -11.47 -4.02
C GLY A 80 3.53 -11.35 -4.91
N ILE A 81 3.36 -10.19 -5.57
CA ILE A 81 2.42 -9.99 -6.68
C ILE A 81 3.11 -10.47 -7.95
N TRP A 82 2.41 -11.27 -8.74
CA TRP A 82 2.89 -11.78 -10.03
C TRP A 82 1.90 -11.42 -11.11
N TYR A 83 2.33 -11.35 -12.37
CA TYR A 83 1.38 -11.24 -13.47
C TYR A 83 0.67 -12.58 -13.69
N GLY A 84 -0.65 -12.58 -13.64
CA GLY A 84 -1.48 -13.68 -14.12
C GLY A 84 -1.50 -13.76 -15.65
N PRO A 85 -2.14 -14.80 -16.23
CA PRO A 85 -2.20 -15.03 -17.69
C PRO A 85 -2.79 -13.87 -18.50
N ARG A 86 -3.57 -12.98 -17.86
CA ARG A 86 -4.19 -11.79 -18.46
C ARG A 86 -3.48 -10.48 -18.08
N ARG A 87 -2.25 -10.55 -17.57
CA ARG A 87 -1.50 -9.42 -17.00
C ARG A 87 -2.17 -8.72 -15.82
N SER A 88 -3.19 -9.33 -15.22
CA SER A 88 -3.74 -8.88 -13.94
C SER A 88 -2.85 -9.33 -12.79
N PRO A 89 -2.69 -8.54 -11.71
CA PRO A 89 -1.92 -8.96 -10.56
C PRO A 89 -2.55 -10.17 -9.85
N ASP A 90 -1.78 -11.24 -9.66
CA ASP A 90 -2.10 -12.37 -8.78
C ASP A 90 -1.72 -12.00 -7.35
N LEU A 91 -2.76 -11.81 -6.52
CA LEU A 91 -2.64 -11.39 -5.13
C LEU A 91 -2.63 -12.58 -4.15
N SER A 92 -2.64 -13.83 -4.62
CA SER A 92 -2.73 -15.02 -3.75
C SER A 92 -1.53 -15.17 -2.80
N ARG A 93 -0.35 -14.70 -3.21
CA ARG A 93 0.90 -14.76 -2.43
C ARG A 93 1.32 -13.41 -1.85
N LEU A 94 0.42 -12.44 -1.91
CA LEU A 94 0.67 -11.08 -1.47
C LEU A 94 1.20 -11.05 -0.03
N ARG A 95 2.15 -10.16 0.20
CA ARG A 95 2.59 -9.69 1.51
C ARG A 95 2.51 -8.18 1.50
N VAL A 96 1.84 -7.62 2.50
CA VAL A 96 1.63 -6.17 2.61
C VAL A 96 2.23 -5.66 3.91
N LEU A 97 3.00 -4.59 3.80
CA LEU A 97 3.45 -3.78 4.93
C LEU A 97 2.77 -2.42 4.85
N ILE A 98 2.00 -2.08 5.88
CA ILE A 98 1.45 -0.73 6.06
C ILE A 98 2.33 -0.01 7.07
N ARG A 99 2.76 1.22 6.78
CA ARG A 99 3.30 2.12 7.80
C ARG A 99 2.17 2.99 8.34
N LEU A 100 1.99 2.98 9.65
CA LEU A 100 0.99 3.78 10.35
C LEU A 100 1.49 5.21 10.55
N ASP A 101 0.58 6.11 10.92
CA ASP A 101 0.88 7.54 11.11
C ASP A 101 1.85 7.78 12.27
N ASP A 102 1.89 6.86 13.25
CA ASP A 102 2.86 6.86 14.36
C ASP A 102 4.24 6.31 13.96
N GLY A 103 4.45 6.02 12.66
CA GLY A 103 5.70 5.51 12.10
C GLY A 103 5.90 4.00 12.26
N ARG A 104 5.07 3.31 13.06
CA ARG A 104 5.15 1.86 13.20
C ARG A 104 4.79 1.18 11.88
N SER A 105 5.34 0.00 11.69
CA SER A 105 5.00 -0.86 10.55
C SER A 105 4.15 -2.02 11.01
N PHE A 106 3.12 -2.34 10.23
CA PHE A 106 2.23 -3.47 10.43
C PHE A 106 2.33 -4.40 9.22
N LEU A 107 2.69 -5.64 9.49
CA LEU A 107 2.80 -6.69 8.48
C LEU A 107 1.51 -7.49 8.42
N GLY A 108 0.88 -7.51 7.25
CA GLY A 108 -0.29 -8.33 6.99
C GLY A 108 0.03 -9.82 6.96
N ALA A 109 -0.98 -10.65 7.24
CA ALA A 109 -0.87 -12.09 7.08
C ALA A 109 -0.55 -12.48 5.63
N SER A 110 -0.05 -13.70 5.45
CA SER A 110 0.16 -14.26 4.12
C SER A 110 -1.12 -14.25 3.28
N GLY A 111 -1.10 -13.58 2.12
CA GLY A 111 -2.27 -13.48 1.23
C GLY A 111 -3.37 -12.57 1.77
N ALA A 112 -3.13 -11.86 2.88
CA ALA A 112 -4.07 -10.85 3.38
C ALA A 112 -4.18 -9.72 2.37
N ARG A 113 -5.40 -9.49 1.89
CA ARG A 113 -5.71 -8.39 0.99
C ARG A 113 -6.06 -7.14 1.80
N PRO A 114 -5.47 -5.98 1.49
CA PRO A 114 -5.92 -4.71 2.02
C PRO A 114 -7.40 -4.48 1.68
N GLN A 115 -8.18 -4.03 2.65
CA GLN A 115 -9.56 -3.63 2.47
C GLN A 115 -9.63 -2.11 2.45
N PHE A 116 -10.26 -1.55 1.42
CA PHE A 116 -10.37 -0.11 1.26
C PHE A 116 -11.79 0.32 1.56
N THR A 117 -11.92 1.35 2.39
CA THR A 117 -13.21 1.95 2.71
C THR A 117 -13.09 3.46 2.69
N CYS A 118 -14.17 4.13 2.30
CA CYS A 118 -14.27 5.56 2.49
C CYS A 118 -14.24 5.92 3.99
N ARG A 119 -13.47 6.94 4.36
CA ARG A 119 -13.56 7.62 5.64
C ARG A 119 -14.49 8.82 5.48
N ALA A 120 -15.67 8.73 6.07
CA ALA A 120 -16.66 9.80 6.06
C ALA A 120 -16.41 10.82 7.18
N ASP A 121 -16.79 12.08 6.95
CA ASP A 121 -16.95 13.10 7.99
C ASP A 121 -18.31 12.95 8.72
N ASP A 122 -18.60 13.87 9.65
CA ASP A 122 -19.85 13.87 10.43
C ASP A 122 -21.12 14.07 9.57
N ARG A 123 -20.97 14.54 8.33
CA ARG A 123 -22.07 14.73 7.37
C ARG A 123 -22.27 13.50 6.48
N GLY A 124 -21.37 12.52 6.56
CA GLY A 124 -21.37 11.34 5.70
C GLY A 124 -20.58 11.52 4.40
N ASP A 125 -19.91 12.65 4.21
CA ASP A 125 -19.15 12.95 3.01
C ASP A 125 -17.78 12.24 3.06
N CYS A 126 -17.36 11.64 1.94
CA CYS A 126 -16.05 10.99 1.88
C CYS A 126 -14.91 12.01 1.88
N VAL A 127 -14.13 12.02 2.95
CA VAL A 127 -12.99 12.93 3.13
C VAL A 127 -11.64 12.22 3.09
N GLY A 128 -11.64 10.89 2.98
CA GLY A 128 -10.41 10.11 2.85
C GLY A 128 -10.66 8.65 2.51
N VAL A 129 -9.56 7.93 2.31
CA VAL A 129 -9.56 6.47 2.12
C VAL A 129 -8.87 5.82 3.30
N ALA A 130 -9.56 4.91 3.97
CA ALA A 130 -9.00 4.03 4.98
C ALA A 130 -8.59 2.71 4.34
N VAL A 131 -7.38 2.24 4.64
CA VAL A 131 -6.89 0.90 4.30
C VAL A 131 -6.77 0.07 5.57
N LYS A 132 -7.52 -1.03 5.62
CA LYS A 132 -7.48 -2.01 6.70
C LYS A 132 -6.70 -3.25 6.27
N LEU A 133 -5.91 -3.80 7.19
CA LEU A 133 -5.13 -5.02 6.94
C LEU A 133 -5.13 -5.93 8.16
N ARG A 134 -5.30 -7.23 7.91
CA ARG A 134 -5.28 -8.27 8.93
C ARG A 134 -3.89 -8.89 9.07
N GLY A 135 -3.39 -8.97 10.30
CA GLY A 135 -2.14 -9.62 10.69
C GLY A 135 -2.27 -11.13 10.86
N ALA A 136 -1.13 -11.83 10.91
CA ALA A 136 -1.09 -13.29 11.03
C ALA A 136 -1.63 -13.81 12.38
N ASP A 137 -1.52 -12.99 13.42
CA ASP A 137 -2.04 -13.22 14.77
C ASP A 137 -3.54 -12.90 14.91
N GLY A 138 -4.20 -12.51 13.82
CA GLY A 138 -5.61 -12.13 13.82
C GLY A 138 -5.87 -10.67 14.19
N THR A 139 -4.84 -9.89 14.54
CA THR A 139 -4.98 -8.45 14.74
C THR A 139 -5.35 -7.74 13.43
N THR A 140 -5.92 -6.54 13.53
CA THR A 140 -6.24 -5.70 12.37
C THR A 140 -5.72 -4.30 12.64
N THR A 141 -5.15 -3.69 11.61
CA THR A 141 -4.75 -2.28 11.63
C THR A 141 -5.48 -1.49 10.55
N GLU A 142 -5.50 -0.16 10.71
CA GLU A 142 -6.04 0.78 9.75
C GLU A 142 -5.05 1.94 9.56
N ARG A 143 -4.89 2.39 8.31
CA ARG A 143 -4.26 3.67 7.98
C ARG A 143 -5.24 4.50 7.17
N VAL A 144 -5.33 5.79 7.45
CA VAL A 144 -6.21 6.71 6.70
C VAL A 144 -5.36 7.67 5.90
N PHE A 145 -5.70 7.82 4.62
CA PHE A 145 -5.23 8.91 3.79
C PHE A 145 -6.34 9.94 3.64
N LEU A 146 -6.11 11.12 4.20
CA LEU A 146 -6.95 12.30 3.99
C LEU A 146 -6.39 13.00 2.76
N GLY A 147 -7.03 12.81 1.61
CA GLY A 147 -6.61 13.58 0.45
C GLY A 147 -6.99 15.05 0.63
N GLN A 148 -6.35 15.93 -0.13
CA GLN A 148 -6.92 17.24 -0.48
C GLN A 148 -7.33 17.27 -1.96
N PRO A 149 -8.58 17.62 -2.30
CA PRO A 149 -8.95 17.85 -3.70
C PRO A 149 -8.00 18.91 -4.28
N PRO A 150 -7.62 18.84 -5.56
CA PRO A 150 -6.89 19.93 -6.19
C PRO A 150 -7.66 21.23 -5.93
N ALA A 151 -6.96 22.26 -5.45
CA ALA A 151 -7.57 23.56 -5.22
C ALA A 151 -8.31 23.94 -6.50
N ARG A 152 -9.64 24.13 -6.43
CA ARG A 152 -10.42 24.56 -7.59
C ARG A 152 -9.68 25.76 -8.16
N ALA A 153 -9.23 25.65 -9.42
CA ALA A 153 -8.70 26.79 -10.13
C ALA A 153 -9.72 27.89 -9.95
N SER A 154 -9.33 28.96 -9.26
CA SER A 154 -10.22 30.08 -9.00
C SER A 154 -10.53 30.66 -10.37
N THR A 155 -11.71 30.35 -10.90
CA THR A 155 -12.18 30.97 -12.14
C THR A 155 -12.49 32.41 -11.78
N THR A 156 -11.46 33.25 -11.85
CA THR A 156 -11.61 34.69 -11.85
C THR A 156 -12.41 35.02 -13.11
N ARG A 157 -13.67 35.42 -12.93
CA ARG A 157 -14.45 36.12 -13.96
C ARG A 157 -14.18 37.61 -13.81
#